data_AF-A0A182CZH2-F1
#
_entry.id   AF-A0A182CZH2-F1
#
_cell.length_a   1.000
_cell.length_b   1.000
_cell.length_c   1.000
_cell.angle_alpha   90.00
_cell.angle_beta   90.00
_cell.angle_gamma   90.00
#
_symmetry.space_group_name_H-M   'P 1'
#
loop_
_entity.id
_entity.type
_entity.pdbx_description
1 polymer ?
#
loop_
_entity_poly.entity_id
_entity_poly.type
_entity_poly.pdbx_seq_one_letter_code
_entity_poly.pdbx_strand_id
1 'polypeptide(L)'
;MVETRDLRFETNDEGHIAVFDAVSTDRIYLLEGDKWGFLRGMVRAFAHERKVAGDGSDKPYRLSLFSDGRLTLTDLSTGRDFVLNAFGPTNIAQFTRFLKSQEGKAGEATQ
;
A
#
# COMPACT_ATOMS: atom_id res chain seq x y z
N MET A 1 -14.00 -1.59 -11.33
CA MET A 1 -12.58 -1.93 -11.07
C MET A 1 -12.29 -3.29 -11.67
N VAL A 2 -11.04 -3.55 -12.01
CA VAL A 2 -10.60 -4.82 -12.62
C VAL A 2 -9.81 -5.69 -11.64
N GLU A 3 -9.19 -5.08 -10.62
CA GLU A 3 -8.48 -5.81 -9.58
C GLU A 3 -8.57 -5.05 -8.25
N THR A 4 -8.65 -5.81 -7.15
CA THR A 4 -8.57 -5.26 -5.79
C THR A 4 -7.74 -6.12 -4.88
N ARG A 5 -7.06 -5.48 -3.94
CA ARG A 5 -6.38 -6.18 -2.85
C ARG A 5 -6.44 -5.38 -1.56
N ASP A 6 -6.77 -6.07 -0.48
CA ASP A 6 -6.74 -5.48 0.86
C ASP A 6 -5.35 -5.69 1.45
N LEU A 7 -4.73 -4.59 1.88
CA LEU A 7 -3.35 -4.52 2.33
C LEU A 7 -3.28 -4.08 3.79
N ARG A 8 -2.34 -4.65 4.53
CA ARG A 8 -1.87 -4.11 5.81
C ARG A 8 -0.43 -3.63 5.66
N PHE A 9 -0.15 -2.48 6.25
CA PHE A 9 1.17 -1.88 6.28
C PHE A 9 1.65 -1.84 7.72
N GLU A 10 2.83 -2.39 7.96
CA GLU A 10 3.52 -2.30 9.24
C GLU A 10 4.85 -1.60 9.03
N THR A 11 5.15 -0.60 9.86
CA THR A 11 6.39 0.16 9.79
C THR A 11 7.19 -0.04 11.07
N ASN A 12 8.51 -0.15 10.96
CA ASN A 12 9.41 -0.16 12.13
C ASN A 12 10.18 1.18 12.25
N ASP A 13 10.90 1.36 13.36
CA ASP A 13 11.69 2.56 13.63
C ASP A 13 12.91 2.72 12.70
N GLU A 14 13.37 1.62 12.09
CA GLU A 14 14.43 1.61 11.07
C GLU A 14 13.91 2.10 9.69
N GLY A 15 12.60 2.33 9.56
CA GLY A 15 11.98 2.84 8.35
C GLY A 15 11.62 1.78 7.32
N HIS A 16 11.69 0.49 7.68
CA HIS A 16 11.18 -0.62 6.88
C HIS A 16 9.66 -0.62 6.85
N ILE A 17 9.10 -1.08 5.73
CA ILE A 17 7.66 -1.27 5.56
C ILE A 17 7.41 -2.71 5.16
N ALA A 18 6.75 -3.47 6.03
CA ALA A 18 6.20 -4.76 5.68
C ALA A 18 4.78 -4.58 5.12
N VAL A 19 4.53 -5.17 3.97
CA VAL A 19 3.25 -5.13 3.26
C VAL A 19 2.67 -6.53 3.29
N PHE A 20 1.47 -6.67 3.84
CA PHE A 20 0.78 -7.95 3.99
C PHE A 20 -0.54 -7.96 3.23
N ASP A 21 -0.93 -9.13 2.75
CA ASP A 21 -2.30 -9.38 2.31
C ASP A 21 -3.20 -9.44 3.54
N ALA A 22 -4.23 -8.61 3.57
CA ALA A 22 -5.11 -8.57 4.73
C ALA A 22 -5.97 -9.84 4.88
N VAL A 23 -6.21 -10.57 3.79
CA VAL A 23 -7.02 -11.79 3.78
C VAL A 23 -6.17 -13.01 4.10
N SER A 24 -5.08 -13.24 3.38
CA SER A 24 -4.24 -14.43 3.59
C SER A 24 -3.23 -14.26 4.73
N THR A 25 -2.98 -13.03 5.17
CA THR A 25 -1.96 -12.67 6.17
C THR A 25 -0.51 -12.88 5.72
N ASP A 26 -0.31 -13.25 4.45
CA ASP A 26 1.02 -13.44 3.88
C ASP A 26 1.73 -12.11 3.72
N ARG A 27 3.04 -12.09 4.02
CA ARG A 27 3.90 -10.95 3.71
C ARG A 27 4.19 -10.94 2.21
N ILE A 28 3.66 -9.91 1.54
CA ILE A 28 3.81 -9.69 0.10
C ILE A 28 5.17 -9.06 -0.20
N TYR A 29 5.56 -8.06 0.60
CA TYR A 29 6.83 -7.36 0.45
C TYR A 29 7.41 -6.94 1.79
N LEU A 30 8.74 -6.89 1.83
CA LEU A 30 9.50 -6.13 2.81
C LEU A 30 10.26 -5.04 2.05
N LEU A 31 9.99 -3.79 2.36
CA LEU A 31 10.58 -2.64 1.70
C LEU A 31 11.66 -2.08 2.61
N GLU A 32 12.91 -2.35 2.24
CA GLU A 32 14.09 -1.97 3.01
C GLU A 32 14.74 -0.68 2.46
N GLY A 33 15.34 0.09 3.37
CA GLY A 33 16.09 1.30 3.04
C GLY A 33 15.27 2.49 2.53
N ASP A 34 15.99 3.52 2.08
CA ASP A 34 15.42 4.87 1.88
C ASP A 34 14.72 5.10 0.53
N LYS A 35 14.75 4.12 -0.37
CA LYS A 35 14.18 4.22 -1.73
C LYS A 35 12.64 4.30 -1.72
N TRP A 36 12.01 4.04 -0.58
CA TRP A 36 10.55 4.00 -0.40
C TRP A 36 10.00 5.22 0.36
N GLY A 37 10.73 6.34 0.37
CA GLY A 37 10.37 7.54 1.12
C GLY A 37 8.95 8.06 0.86
N PHE A 38 8.44 7.95 -0.38
CA PHE A 38 7.07 8.32 -0.72
C PHE A 38 6.03 7.42 -0.04
N LEU A 39 6.10 6.11 -0.26
CA LEU A 39 5.22 5.14 0.39
C LEU A 39 5.27 5.28 1.92
N ARG A 40 6.48 5.44 2.47
CA ARG A 40 6.69 5.66 3.90
C ARG A 40 5.99 6.92 4.40
N GLY A 41 6.11 8.02 3.67
CA GLY A 41 5.40 9.26 3.98
C GLY A 41 3.89 9.07 3.97
N MET A 42 3.38 8.35 2.98
CA MET A 42 1.94 8.13 2.81
C MET A 42 1.36 7.20 3.88
N VAL A 43 2.03 6.07 4.19
CA VAL A 43 1.60 5.16 5.27
C VAL A 43 1.59 5.87 6.62
N ARG A 44 2.61 6.70 6.91
CA ARG A 44 2.64 7.50 8.15
C ARG A 44 1.51 8.54 8.18
N ALA A 45 1.21 9.18 7.05
CA ALA A 45 0.08 10.10 6.97
C ALA A 45 -1.24 9.40 7.30
N PHE A 46 -1.48 8.19 6.76
CA PHE A 46 -2.68 7.42 7.09
C PHE A 46 -2.75 7.00 8.55
N ALA A 47 -1.64 6.49 9.10
CA ALA A 47 -1.57 6.10 10.51
C ALA A 47 -1.84 7.31 11.42
N HIS A 48 -1.32 8.49 11.06
CA HIS A 48 -1.62 9.74 11.76
C HIS A 48 -3.09 10.13 11.65
N GLU A 49 -3.68 10.07 10.45
CA GLU A 49 -5.10 10.39 10.24
C GLU A 49 -6.03 9.47 11.05
N ARG A 50 -5.79 8.15 11.04
CA ARG A 50 -6.55 7.19 11.87
C ARG A 50 -6.44 7.51 13.36
N LYS A 51 -5.21 7.81 13.82
CA LYS A 51 -4.97 8.20 15.22
C LYS A 51 -5.75 9.47 15.60
N VAL A 52 -5.78 10.46 14.72
CA VAL A 52 -6.55 11.71 14.94
C VAL A 52 -8.05 11.44 14.92
N ALA A 53 -8.53 10.53 14.08
CA ALA A 53 -9.94 10.13 14.00
C ALA A 53 -10.40 9.27 15.19
N GLY A 54 -9.50 8.82 16.07
CA GLY A 54 -9.82 7.90 17.16
C GLY A 54 -10.10 6.46 16.71
N ASP A 55 -9.79 6.15 15.46
CA ASP A 55 -9.98 4.84 14.85
C ASP A 55 -8.75 3.95 15.09
N GLY A 56 -8.97 2.77 15.68
CA GLY A 56 -7.93 1.77 15.89
C GLY A 56 -7.36 1.24 14.57
N SER A 57 -6.04 0.98 14.53
CA SER A 57 -5.26 0.74 13.31
C SER A 57 -5.55 -0.57 12.55
N ASP A 58 -6.63 -1.28 12.84
CA ASP A 58 -6.75 -2.70 12.48
C ASP A 58 -7.43 -2.93 11.11
N LYS A 59 -8.10 -1.92 10.56
CA LYS A 59 -8.73 -2.08 9.24
C LYS A 59 -7.72 -2.02 8.10
N PRO A 60 -7.89 -2.82 7.04
CA PRO A 60 -6.96 -2.80 5.91
C PRO A 60 -7.14 -1.57 5.02
N TYR A 61 -6.18 -1.36 4.13
CA TYR A 61 -6.26 -0.42 3.03
C TYR A 61 -6.59 -1.19 1.74
N ARG A 62 -7.59 -0.76 0.98
CA ARG A 62 -7.95 -1.40 -0.28
C ARG A 62 -7.25 -0.73 -1.45
N LEU A 63 -6.32 -1.44 -2.07
CA LEU A 63 -5.75 -1.07 -3.36
C LEU A 63 -6.72 -1.49 -4.47
N SER A 64 -7.15 -0.56 -5.31
CA SER A 64 -8.07 -0.82 -6.43
C SER A 64 -7.48 -0.35 -7.75
N LEU A 65 -7.37 -1.26 -8.72
CA LEU A 65 -7.05 -0.95 -10.11
C LEU A 65 -8.34 -0.86 -10.92
N PHE A 66 -8.55 0.26 -11.61
CA PHE A 66 -9.67 0.50 -12.50
C PHE A 66 -9.30 0.15 -13.94
N SER A 67 -10.33 -0.07 -14.78
CA SER A 67 -10.18 -0.45 -16.19
C SER A 67 -9.52 0.65 -17.04
N ASP A 68 -9.56 1.90 -16.57
CA ASP A 68 -8.91 3.07 -17.17
C ASP A 68 -7.45 3.25 -16.70
N GLY A 69 -6.92 2.32 -15.91
CA GLY A 69 -5.57 2.38 -15.34
C GLY A 69 -5.45 3.27 -14.11
N ARG A 70 -6.56 3.82 -13.59
CA ARG A 70 -6.55 4.52 -12.30
C ARG A 70 -6.28 3.53 -11.18
N LEU A 71 -5.43 3.92 -10.24
CA LEU A 71 -5.09 3.18 -9.05
C LEU A 71 -5.49 4.03 -7.83
N THR A 72 -6.31 3.47 -6.96
CA THR A 72 -6.70 4.12 -5.71
C THR A 72 -6.29 3.27 -4.53
N LEU A 73 -5.99 3.93 -3.42
CA LEU A 73 -5.82 3.29 -2.12
C LEU A 73 -6.89 3.86 -1.20
N THR A 74 -7.77 3.01 -0.71
CA THR A 74 -8.88 3.40 0.17
C THR A 74 -8.57 2.97 1.58
N ASP A 75 -8.61 3.88 2.55
CA ASP A 75 -8.58 3.53 3.96
C ASP A 75 -9.97 3.01 4.38
N LEU A 76 -10.09 1.71 4.67
CA LEU A 76 -11.38 1.12 5.07
C LEU A 76 -11.78 1.45 6.52
N SER A 77 -10.88 2.06 7.31
CA SER A 77 -11.22 2.64 8.61
C SER A 77 -12.04 3.91 8.43
N THR A 78 -11.46 4.88 7.72
CA THR A 78 -12.02 6.24 7.59
C THR A 78 -12.92 6.41 6.37
N GLY A 79 -12.88 5.47 5.41
CA GLY A 79 -13.57 5.56 4.12
C GLY A 79 -12.91 6.50 3.11
N ARG A 80 -11.69 6.98 3.38
CA ARG A 80 -11.02 7.98 2.53
C ARG A 80 -10.31 7.33 1.35
N ASP A 81 -10.54 7.90 0.16
CA ASP A 81 -9.88 7.48 -1.08
C ASP A 81 -8.67 8.36 -1.42
N PHE A 82 -7.57 7.71 -1.76
CA PHE A 82 -6.36 8.34 -2.25
C PHE A 82 -6.11 7.90 -3.69
N VAL A 83 -6.30 8.83 -4.63
CA VAL A 83 -6.02 8.57 -6.05
C VAL A 83 -4.52 8.63 -6.28
N LEU A 84 -3.89 7.47 -6.47
CA LEU A 84 -2.44 7.36 -6.57
C LEU A 84 -1.90 7.97 -7.87
N ASN A 85 -2.74 8.08 -8.92
CA ASN A 85 -2.36 8.69 -10.18
C ASN A 85 -1.95 10.16 -10.06
N ALA A 86 -2.35 10.85 -8.99
CA ALA A 86 -1.97 12.24 -8.74
C ALA A 86 -0.47 12.42 -8.41
N PHE A 87 0.24 11.35 -8.05
CA PHE A 87 1.63 11.42 -7.58
C PHE A 87 2.67 11.07 -8.66
N GLY A 88 2.25 10.89 -9.92
CA GLY A 88 3.13 10.61 -11.04
C GLY A 88 3.55 9.13 -11.18
N PRO A 89 4.02 8.72 -12.38
CA PRO A 89 4.19 7.31 -12.77
C PRO A 89 5.15 6.53 -11.89
N THR A 90 6.26 7.16 -11.44
CA THR A 90 7.25 6.52 -10.57
C THR A 90 6.66 6.06 -9.23
N ASN A 91 5.82 6.91 -8.62
CA ASN A 91 5.19 6.59 -7.35
C ASN A 91 4.11 5.52 -7.53
N ILE A 92 3.30 5.61 -8.59
CA ILE A 92 2.28 4.61 -8.92
C ILE A 92 2.89 3.21 -9.07
N ALA A 93 4.03 3.11 -9.75
CA ALA A 93 4.74 1.84 -9.97
C ALA A 93 5.23 1.16 -8.67
N GLN A 94 5.30 1.91 -7.56
CA GLN A 94 5.58 1.32 -6.24
C GLN A 94 4.38 0.53 -5.71
N PHE A 95 3.14 0.86 -6.09
CA PHE A 95 1.92 0.20 -5.61
C PHE A 95 1.41 -0.89 -6.52
N THR A 96 1.64 -0.77 -7.83
CA THR A 96 1.20 -1.80 -8.79
C THR A 96 1.77 -3.16 -8.47
N ARG A 97 2.99 -3.24 -7.90
CA ARG A 97 3.60 -4.50 -7.45
C ARG A 97 2.80 -5.21 -6.36
N PHE A 98 1.97 -4.51 -5.59
CA PHE A 98 1.15 -5.11 -4.54
C PHE A 98 -0.10 -5.78 -5.09
N LEU A 99 -0.46 -5.54 -6.36
CA LEU A 99 -1.55 -6.24 -7.02
C LEU A 99 -1.24 -7.75 -7.10
N LYS A 100 -2.26 -8.59 -6.91
CA LYS A 100 -2.13 -10.05 -7.00
C LYS A 100 -1.63 -10.48 -8.37
N SER A 101 -2.01 -9.77 -9.42
CA SER A 101 -1.53 -10.00 -10.79
C SER A 101 -0.01 -9.79 -10.96
N GLN A 102 0.66 -9.12 -10.02
CA GLN A 102 2.11 -8.86 -10.06
C GLN A 102 2.93 -9.75 -9.10
N GLU A 103 2.31 -10.51 -8.20
CA GLU A 103 3.00 -11.30 -7.16
C GLU A 103 3.96 -12.39 -7.72
N GLY A 104 3.73 -12.86 -8.95
CA GLY A 104 4.64 -13.81 -9.62
C GLY A 104 5.77 -13.17 -10.43
N LYS A 105 5.78 -11.86 -10.61
CA LYS A 105 6.78 -11.15 -11.44
C LYS A 105 7.91 -10.53 -10.62
N ALA A 106 7.74 -10.45 -9.30
CA ALA A 106 8.69 -9.80 -8.41
C ALA A 106 9.69 -10.75 -7.74
N GLY A 107 9.65 -12.05 -8.07
CA GLY A 107 10.61 -13.05 -7.60
C GLY A 107 12.02 -12.92 -8.20
N GLU A 108 12.30 -11.88 -9.00
CA GLU A 108 13.57 -11.70 -9.72
C GLU A 108 14.31 -10.41 -9.32
N ALA A 109 14.01 -9.85 -8.15
CA ALA A 109 14.79 -8.75 -7.57
C ALA A 109 15.40 -9.15 -6.22
N THR A 110 16.05 -10.32 -6.19
CA THR A 110 17.13 -10.58 -5.23
C THR A 110 18.42 -10.08 -5.89
N GLN A 111 18.88 -8.90 -5.48
CA GLN A 111 20.30 -8.57 -5.53
C GLN A 111 20.97 -9.12 -4.27
#